data_AF-A0A6J8A840-F1
#
_entry.id   AF-A0A6J8A840-F1
#
_cell.length_a   1.000
_cell.length_b   1.000
_cell.length_c   1.000
_cell.angle_alpha   90.00
_cell.angle_beta   90.00
_cell.angle_gamma   90.00
#
_symmetry.space_group_name_H-M   'P 1'
#
loop_
_entity.id
_entity.type
_entity.pdbx_description
1 polymer ?
#
loop_
_entity_poly.entity_id
_entity_poly.type
_entity_poly.pdbx_seq_one_letter_code
_entity_poly.pdbx_strand_id
1 'polypeptide(L)'
;MTTNPGLVSKIEVHPGLSDHQVVIANIDMKAKTSKKKPRLVYLFKKGHTNGLKEINRDKFGNRMNRMNNMEENTVEENWTYFKKIILQATKEFIPQKTIGNKQHVPWISTHQKTDTTQTAQIQMLLKKHNTKNNWNKYKQLRDLVKKTMNDAHDNYVRQILNQEDEENMEIYKIKKKRLNGNIFPP
;
A
#
# COMPACT_ATOMS: atom_id res chain seq x y z
N MET A 1 20.99 -29.87 -10.32
CA MET A 1 21.88 -29.04 -9.47
C MET A 1 21.20 -27.69 -9.25
N THR A 2 21.21 -27.14 -8.03
CA THR A 2 20.63 -25.82 -7.72
C THR A 2 21.67 -24.71 -7.91
N THR A 3 21.25 -23.56 -8.42
CA THR A 3 22.11 -22.39 -8.69
C THR A 3 22.46 -21.57 -7.44
N ASN A 4 21.88 -21.91 -6.28
CA ASN A 4 22.21 -21.29 -4.98
C ASN A 4 22.33 -22.36 -3.89
N PRO A 5 23.55 -22.86 -3.60
CA PRO A 5 23.79 -23.90 -2.59
C PRO A 5 23.43 -23.48 -1.15
N GLY A 6 23.40 -22.18 -0.86
CA GLY A 6 23.04 -21.65 0.46
C GLY A 6 21.55 -21.38 0.66
N LEU A 7 20.72 -21.62 -0.36
CA LEU A 7 19.28 -21.35 -0.32
C LEU A 7 18.55 -22.19 0.73
N VAL A 8 19.01 -23.43 0.95
CA VAL A 8 18.44 -24.37 1.90
C VAL A 8 19.55 -24.82 2.84
N SER A 9 19.45 -24.45 4.12
CA SER A 9 20.53 -24.67 5.09
C SER A 9 20.30 -25.85 6.04
N LYS A 10 19.05 -26.29 6.18
CA LYS A 10 18.68 -27.36 7.11
C LYS A 10 17.48 -28.12 6.59
N ILE A 11 17.55 -29.45 6.54
CA ILE A 11 16.44 -30.34 6.20
C ILE A 11 16.36 -31.41 7.29
N GLU A 12 15.20 -31.56 7.90
CA GLU A 12 14.92 -32.59 8.91
C GLU A 12 13.64 -33.32 8.55
N VAL A 13 13.62 -34.63 8.80
CA VAL A 13 12.44 -35.47 8.62
C VAL A 13 11.96 -35.88 10.00
N HIS A 14 10.70 -35.57 10.30
CA HIS A 14 10.05 -35.89 11.56
C HIS A 14 8.90 -36.87 11.31
N PRO A 15 8.57 -37.77 12.25
CA PRO A 15 7.36 -38.58 12.16
C PRO A 15 6.14 -37.64 12.10
N GLY A 16 5.29 -37.81 11.08
CA GLY A 16 4.07 -37.04 10.92
C GLY A 16 2.85 -37.72 11.55
N LEU A 17 1.66 -37.24 11.18
CA LEU A 17 0.42 -37.91 11.53
C LEU A 17 0.23 -39.12 10.61
N SER A 18 -0.05 -40.29 11.20
CA SER A 18 -0.24 -41.56 10.47
C SER A 18 1.03 -42.02 9.74
N ASP A 19 0.87 -42.50 8.51
CA ASP A 19 1.83 -43.06 7.58
C ASP A 19 2.67 -41.99 6.84
N HIS A 20 2.47 -40.71 7.17
CA HIS A 20 3.20 -39.62 6.53
C HIS A 20 4.36 -39.12 7.40
N GLN A 21 5.48 -38.78 6.75
CA GLN A 21 6.60 -38.08 7.36
C GLN A 21 6.50 -36.58 7.09
N VAL A 22 6.85 -35.75 8.07
CA VAL A 22 6.92 -34.29 7.93
C VAL A 22 8.34 -33.88 7.59
N VAL A 23 8.54 -33.28 6.42
CA VAL A 23 9.82 -32.70 6.04
C VAL A 23 9.85 -31.21 6.40
N ILE A 24 10.81 -30.81 7.21
CA ILE A 24 11.04 -29.43 7.62
C ILE A 24 12.33 -28.94 6.96
N ALA A 25 12.23 -27.88 6.17
CA ALA A 25 13.40 -27.23 5.58
C ALA A 25 13.49 -25.75 5.96
N ASN A 26 14.71 -25.28 6.24
CA ASN A 26 15.02 -23.87 6.40
C ASN A 26 15.44 -23.30 5.04
N ILE A 27 14.72 -22.27 4.59
CA ILE A 27 14.97 -21.64 3.29
C ILE A 27 15.31 -20.17 3.52
N ASP A 28 16.50 -19.74 3.10
CA ASP A 28 16.91 -18.34 3.13
C ASP A 28 16.38 -17.62 1.88
N MET A 29 15.11 -17.19 1.95
CA MET A 29 14.51 -16.40 0.88
C MET A 29 13.97 -15.07 1.41
N LYS A 30 14.17 -14.01 0.60
CA LYS A 30 13.38 -12.78 0.73
C LYS A 30 12.13 -12.92 -0.13
N ALA A 31 10.96 -12.89 0.50
CA ALA A 31 9.70 -12.87 -0.23
C ALA A 31 9.66 -11.64 -1.16
N LYS A 32 9.67 -11.87 -2.46
CA LYS A 32 9.48 -10.80 -3.45
C LYS A 32 8.02 -10.40 -3.43
N THR A 33 7.71 -9.29 -2.75
CA THR A 33 6.36 -8.73 -2.78
C THR A 33 6.19 -7.93 -4.06
N SER A 34 5.19 -8.27 -4.87
CA SER A 34 4.83 -7.47 -6.04
C SER A 34 4.22 -6.15 -5.56
N LYS A 35 5.00 -5.08 -5.58
CA LYS A 35 4.48 -3.74 -5.33
C LYS A 35 3.60 -3.36 -6.53
N LYS A 36 2.27 -3.31 -6.31
CA LYS A 36 1.33 -2.80 -7.31
C LYS A 36 1.77 -1.40 -7.73
N LYS A 37 1.87 -1.15 -9.04
CA LYS A 37 2.28 0.15 -9.60
C LYS A 37 1.41 1.28 -9.00
N PRO A 38 2.01 2.41 -8.57
CA PRO A 38 1.25 3.58 -8.16
C PRO A 38 0.30 4.03 -9.26
N ARG A 39 -0.89 4.49 -8.87
CA ARG A 39 -1.92 4.97 -9.80
C ARG A 39 -1.92 6.49 -9.88
N LEU A 40 -1.95 7.02 -11.09
CA LEU A 40 -2.17 8.45 -11.34
C LEU A 40 -3.66 8.75 -11.19
N VAL A 41 -4.00 9.77 -10.41
CA VAL A 41 -5.39 10.20 -10.21
C VAL A 41 -5.50 11.69 -10.53
N TYR A 42 -6.50 12.04 -11.34
CA TYR A 42 -6.84 13.41 -11.68
C TYR A 42 -7.73 14.02 -10.60
N LEU A 43 -7.38 15.21 -10.13
CA LEU A 43 -8.09 15.91 -9.06
C LEU A 43 -9.10 16.90 -9.65
N PHE A 44 -10.17 16.41 -10.26
CA PHE A 44 -11.19 17.23 -10.93
C PHE A 44 -11.77 18.34 -10.05
N LYS A 45 -11.98 18.07 -8.75
CA LYS A 45 -12.46 19.08 -7.78
C LYS A 45 -11.52 20.30 -7.65
N LYS A 46 -10.23 20.13 -7.97
CA LYS A 46 -9.22 21.19 -7.94
C LYS A 46 -8.81 21.67 -9.33
N GLY A 47 -9.46 21.18 -10.38
CA GLY A 47 -9.16 21.55 -11.75
C GLY A 47 -9.67 22.94 -12.08
N HIS A 48 -8.97 23.63 -12.97
CA HIS A 48 -9.42 24.90 -13.52
C HIS A 48 -10.45 24.64 -14.64
N THR A 49 -11.70 24.40 -14.25
CA THR A 49 -12.77 23.95 -15.15
C THR A 49 -13.14 24.98 -16.22
N ASN A 50 -12.98 26.27 -15.93
CA ASN A 50 -13.29 27.33 -16.89
C ASN A 50 -12.27 27.35 -18.02
N GLY A 51 -10.97 27.33 -17.71
CA GLY A 51 -9.93 27.22 -18.74
C GLY A 51 -10.01 25.92 -19.53
N LEU A 52 -10.41 24.81 -18.90
CA LEU A 52 -10.68 23.56 -19.62
C LEU A 52 -11.82 23.71 -20.65
N LYS A 53 -12.90 24.40 -20.28
CA LYS A 53 -14.03 24.65 -21.20
C LYS A 53 -13.63 25.58 -22.33
N GLU A 54 -12.92 26.66 -22.02
CA GLU A 54 -12.45 27.64 -23.00
C GLU A 54 -11.49 27.02 -24.00
N ILE A 55 -10.48 26.28 -23.55
CA ILE A 55 -9.51 25.66 -24.46
C ILE A 55 -10.14 24.56 -25.32
N ASN A 56 -11.10 23.81 -24.77
CA ASN A 56 -11.84 22.83 -25.55
C ASN A 56 -12.72 23.53 -26.58
N ARG A 57 -13.46 24.57 -26.20
CA ARG A 57 -14.28 25.36 -27.13
C ARG A 57 -13.43 25.98 -28.24
N ASP A 58 -12.27 26.53 -27.91
CA ASP A 58 -11.35 27.13 -28.87
C ASP A 58 -10.73 26.06 -29.78
N LYS A 59 -10.13 25.00 -29.24
CA LYS A 59 -9.47 23.96 -30.06
C LYS A 59 -10.45 23.15 -30.91
N PHE A 60 -11.63 22.82 -30.38
CA PHE A 60 -12.67 22.13 -31.15
C PHE A 60 -13.36 23.07 -32.13
N GLY A 61 -13.73 24.28 -31.70
CA GLY A 61 -14.37 25.27 -32.55
C GLY A 61 -13.48 25.73 -33.70
N ASN A 62 -12.19 25.96 -33.45
CA ASN A 62 -11.23 26.34 -34.49
C ASN A 62 -10.95 25.19 -35.46
N ARG A 63 -10.88 23.93 -35.01
CA ARG A 63 -10.73 22.79 -35.93
C ARG A 63 -12.00 22.58 -36.75
N MET A 64 -13.17 22.60 -36.13
CA MET A 64 -14.44 22.30 -36.79
C MET A 64 -14.88 23.41 -37.76
N ASN A 65 -14.57 24.66 -37.46
CA ASN A 65 -14.94 25.80 -38.31
C ASN A 65 -13.81 26.27 -39.25
N ARG A 66 -12.53 25.99 -38.96
CA ARG A 66 -11.39 26.52 -39.76
C ARG A 66 -10.55 25.45 -40.47
N MET A 67 -10.71 24.17 -40.15
CA MET A 67 -10.00 23.09 -40.84
C MET A 67 -11.04 22.19 -41.54
N ASN A 68 -11.28 22.45 -42.83
CA ASN A 68 -12.20 21.76 -43.73
C ASN A 68 -11.96 20.25 -43.95
N ASN A 69 -11.24 19.56 -43.06
CA ASN A 69 -10.65 18.27 -43.35
C ASN A 69 -11.18 17.16 -42.42
N MET A 70 -12.21 17.42 -41.60
CA MET A 70 -12.84 16.32 -40.84
C MET A 70 -13.48 15.30 -41.78
N GLU A 71 -14.08 15.76 -42.89
CA GLU A 71 -14.68 14.90 -43.92
C GLU A 71 -13.62 14.17 -44.76
N GLU A 72 -12.42 14.74 -44.88
CA GLU A 72 -11.30 14.14 -45.61
C GLU A 72 -10.49 13.13 -44.78
N ASN A 73 -10.54 13.24 -43.45
CA ASN A 73 -9.86 12.32 -42.54
C ASN A 73 -10.70 11.05 -42.31
N THR A 74 -10.01 9.96 -42.01
CA THR A 74 -10.66 8.76 -41.49
C THR A 74 -11.28 9.02 -40.11
N VAL A 75 -12.26 8.19 -39.75
CA VAL A 75 -12.89 8.21 -38.42
C VAL A 75 -11.84 8.07 -37.31
N GLU A 76 -10.88 7.16 -37.47
CA GLU A 76 -9.78 6.93 -36.54
C GLU A 76 -8.87 8.15 -36.33
N GLU A 77 -8.56 8.90 -37.38
CA GLU A 77 -7.72 10.10 -37.30
C GLU A 77 -8.44 11.21 -36.55
N ASN A 78 -9.72 11.40 -36.87
CA ASN A 78 -10.58 12.35 -36.17
C ASN A 78 -10.74 11.99 -34.69
N TRP A 79 -10.95 10.71 -34.38
CA TRP A 79 -11.05 10.20 -33.01
C TRP A 79 -9.75 10.38 -32.24
N THR A 80 -8.61 10.03 -32.85
CA THR A 80 -7.29 10.17 -32.24
C THR A 80 -6.99 11.62 -31.91
N TYR A 81 -7.35 12.54 -32.81
CA TYR A 81 -7.21 13.97 -32.58
C TYR A 81 -8.08 14.45 -31.40
N PHE A 82 -9.36 14.08 -31.39
CA PHE A 82 -10.29 14.42 -30.32
C PHE A 82 -9.78 13.97 -28.96
N LYS A 83 -9.37 12.70 -28.88
CA LYS A 83 -8.77 12.10 -27.69
C LYS A 83 -7.51 12.85 -27.26
N LYS A 84 -6.64 13.22 -28.20
CA LYS A 84 -5.39 13.94 -27.91
C LYS A 84 -5.66 15.31 -27.29
N ILE A 85 -6.59 16.10 -27.85
CA ILE A 85 -6.92 17.42 -27.29
C ILE A 85 -7.44 17.30 -25.87
N ILE A 86 -8.43 16.41 -25.65
CA ILE A 86 -9.01 16.24 -24.31
C ILE A 86 -7.95 15.81 -23.31
N LEU A 87 -7.09 14.86 -23.67
CA LEU A 87 -6.02 14.41 -22.76
C LEU A 87 -5.02 15.52 -22.47
N GLN A 88 -4.66 16.34 -23.46
CA GLN A 88 -3.77 17.49 -23.27
C GLN A 88 -4.39 18.56 -22.37
N ALA A 89 -5.62 18.98 -22.67
CA ALA A 89 -6.36 19.94 -21.85
C ALA A 89 -6.55 19.42 -20.43
N THR A 90 -6.91 18.15 -20.27
CA THR A 90 -7.04 17.51 -18.95
C THR A 90 -5.70 17.52 -18.20
N LYS A 91 -4.59 17.24 -18.88
CA LYS A 91 -3.25 17.26 -18.26
C LYS A 91 -2.81 18.67 -17.83
N GLU A 92 -3.19 19.69 -18.58
CA GLU A 92 -2.83 21.07 -18.34
C GLU A 92 -3.67 21.72 -17.24
N PHE A 93 -5.00 21.56 -17.29
CA PHE A 93 -5.93 22.26 -16.41
C PHE A 93 -6.36 21.46 -15.17
N ILE A 94 -6.07 20.15 -15.12
CA ILE A 94 -6.47 19.30 -14.01
C ILE A 94 -5.23 18.79 -13.27
N PRO A 95 -5.01 19.24 -12.02
CA PRO A 95 -3.91 18.75 -11.22
C PRO A 95 -3.95 17.23 -11.07
N GLN A 96 -2.77 16.61 -11.13
CA GLN A 96 -2.59 15.17 -11.00
C GLN A 96 -1.89 14.84 -9.69
N LYS A 97 -2.27 13.70 -9.10
CA LYS A 97 -1.57 13.15 -7.94
C LYS A 97 -1.30 11.67 -8.15
N THR A 98 -0.06 11.28 -7.90
CA THR A 98 0.32 9.87 -7.83
C THR A 98 -0.04 9.33 -6.46
N ILE A 99 -0.88 8.30 -6.43
CA ILE A 99 -1.27 7.60 -5.21
C ILE A 99 -0.55 6.26 -5.20
N GLY A 100 0.40 6.14 -4.26
CA GLY A 100 1.01 4.85 -3.93
C GLY A 100 0.01 3.94 -3.23
N ASN A 101 0.15 2.64 -3.45
CA ASN A 101 -0.66 1.67 -2.71
C ASN A 101 -0.18 1.64 -1.26
N LYS A 102 -1.09 1.98 -0.34
CA LYS A 102 -0.90 1.67 1.07
C LYS A 102 -1.33 0.22 1.26
N GLN A 103 -0.47 -0.61 1.83
CA GLN A 103 -0.89 -1.93 2.27
C GLN A 103 -2.01 -1.74 3.29
N HIS A 104 -3.17 -2.33 3.01
CA HIS A 104 -4.24 -2.40 3.99
C HIS A 104 -3.79 -3.37 5.07
N VAL A 105 -3.58 -2.84 6.27
CA VAL A 105 -3.20 -3.62 7.43
C VAL A 105 -4.47 -3.80 8.26
N PRO A 106 -5.12 -4.97 8.23
CA PRO A 106 -6.48 -5.15 8.75
C PRO A 106 -6.59 -4.97 10.28
N TRP A 107 -5.48 -5.10 11.01
CA TRP A 107 -5.44 -4.85 12.45
C TRP A 107 -5.22 -3.38 12.84
N ILE A 108 -5.02 -2.47 11.88
CA ILE A 108 -4.82 -1.04 12.15
C ILE A 108 -6.09 -0.25 11.83
N SER A 109 -6.81 0.14 12.88
CA SER A 109 -7.98 1.01 12.85
C SER A 109 -7.62 2.51 12.78
N THR A 110 -8.65 3.35 12.66
CA THR A 110 -8.52 4.81 12.65
C THR A 110 -7.95 5.35 13.96
N HIS A 111 -8.30 4.76 15.11
CA HIS A 111 -7.82 5.21 16.42
C HIS A 111 -6.30 5.11 16.52
N GLN A 112 -5.70 3.95 16.18
CA GLN A 112 -4.24 3.80 16.24
C GLN A 112 -3.51 4.75 15.28
N LYS A 113 -4.11 5.08 14.12
CA LYS A 113 -3.55 6.08 13.19
C LYS A 113 -3.58 7.49 13.80
N THR A 114 -4.66 7.83 14.49
CA THR A 114 -4.79 9.11 15.21
C THR A 114 -3.72 9.21 16.29
N ASP A 115 -3.55 8.21 17.15
CA ASP A 115 -2.55 8.20 18.22
C ASP A 115 -1.12 8.33 17.68
N THR A 116 -0.83 7.63 16.59
CA THR A 116 0.48 7.72 15.91
C THR A 116 0.72 9.15 15.37
N THR A 117 -0.31 9.77 14.81
CA THR A 117 -0.24 11.15 14.30
C THR A 117 -0.03 12.15 15.43
N GLN A 118 -0.76 12.01 16.53
CA GLN A 118 -0.60 12.85 17.72
C GLN A 118 0.81 12.71 18.31
N THR A 119 1.34 11.48 18.38
CA THR A 119 2.72 11.22 18.83
C THR A 119 3.74 11.97 17.97
N ALA A 120 3.59 11.93 16.64
CA ALA A 120 4.44 12.66 15.71
C ALA A 120 4.31 14.18 15.87
N GLN A 121 3.10 14.70 16.10
CA GLN A 121 2.87 16.12 16.35
C GLN A 121 3.57 16.58 17.63
N ILE A 122 3.45 15.85 18.74
CA ILE A 122 4.16 16.19 19.98
C ILE A 122 5.67 16.10 19.79
N GLN A 123 6.16 15.13 19.01
CA GLN A 123 7.59 15.05 18.68
C GLN A 123 8.07 16.30 17.91
N MET A 124 7.27 16.80 16.96
CA MET A 124 7.58 18.06 16.27
C MET A 124 7.56 19.25 17.23
N LEU A 125 6.62 19.29 18.18
CA LEU A 125 6.58 20.31 19.23
C LEU A 125 7.81 20.23 20.13
N LEU A 126 8.27 19.04 20.51
CA LEU A 126 9.48 18.85 21.33
C LEU A 126 10.75 19.35 20.63
N LYS A 127 10.84 19.15 19.30
CA LYS A 127 11.94 19.68 18.49
C LYS A 127 11.97 21.21 18.46
N LYS A 128 10.80 21.87 18.59
CA LYS A 128 10.69 23.34 18.61
C LYS A 128 10.78 23.92 20.03
N HIS A 129 10.15 23.24 20.99
CA HIS A 129 9.94 23.67 22.36
C HIS A 129 10.17 22.47 23.29
N ASN A 130 11.38 22.40 23.84
CA ASN A 130 11.82 21.30 24.68
C ASN A 130 11.31 21.43 26.12
N THR A 131 10.01 21.22 26.33
CA THR A 131 9.37 21.34 27.65
C THR A 131 9.14 19.97 28.29
N LYS A 132 9.34 19.87 29.62
CA LYS A 132 9.12 18.63 30.40
C LYS A 132 7.70 18.08 30.26
N ASN A 133 6.69 18.95 30.20
CA ASN A 133 5.29 18.54 30.00
C ASN A 133 5.08 17.85 28.63
N ASN A 134 5.64 18.41 27.56
CA ASN A 134 5.59 17.81 26.23
C ASN A 134 6.33 16.46 26.20
N TRP A 135 7.43 16.34 26.94
CA TRP A 135 8.18 15.09 27.07
C TRP A 135 7.35 13.99 27.74
N ASN A 136 6.68 14.32 28.84
CA ASN A 136 5.82 13.37 29.55
C ASN A 136 4.66 12.92 28.66
N LYS A 137 3.98 13.86 27.99
CA LYS A 137 2.90 13.54 27.03
C LYS A 137 3.38 12.68 25.87
N TYR A 138 4.53 12.99 25.29
CA TYR A 138 5.14 12.19 24.23
C TYR A 138 5.41 10.75 24.69
N LYS A 139 5.98 10.59 25.89
CA LYS A 139 6.31 9.27 26.45
C LYS A 139 5.05 8.43 26.65
N GLN A 140 4.01 9.02 27.24
CA GLN A 140 2.70 8.38 27.43
C GLN A 140 2.07 7.95 26.10
N LEU A 141 2.00 8.85 25.12
CA LEU A 141 1.42 8.51 23.80
C LEU A 141 2.25 7.47 23.06
N ARG A 142 3.57 7.56 23.09
CA ARG A 142 4.47 6.57 22.47
C ARG A 142 4.23 5.18 23.05
N ASP A 143 4.16 5.08 24.37
CA ASP A 143 3.98 3.81 25.07
C ASP A 143 2.57 3.24 24.81
N LEU A 144 1.55 4.10 24.77
CA LEU A 144 0.18 3.76 24.37
C LEU A 144 0.11 3.25 22.92
N VAL A 145 0.73 3.95 21.96
CA VAL A 145 0.77 3.54 20.54
C VAL A 145 1.45 2.18 20.40
N LYS A 146 2.59 1.98 21.08
CA LYS A 146 3.31 0.71 21.05
C LYS A 146 2.43 -0.43 21.57
N LYS A 147 1.78 -0.23 22.72
CA LYS A 147 0.89 -1.22 23.32
C LYS A 147 -0.29 -1.54 22.40
N THR A 148 -1.04 -0.53 21.98
CA THR A 148 -2.24 -0.70 21.15
C THR A 148 -1.96 -1.31 19.78
N MET A 149 -0.80 -1.01 19.17
CA MET A 149 -0.36 -1.65 17.93
C MET A 149 -0.02 -3.13 18.12
N ASN A 150 0.69 -3.46 19.20
CA ASN A 150 1.02 -4.85 19.53
C ASN A 150 -0.24 -5.65 19.86
N ASP A 151 -1.11 -5.12 20.72
CA ASP A 151 -2.36 -5.78 21.10
C ASP A 151 -3.26 -6.03 19.89
N ALA A 152 -3.38 -5.04 18.99
CA ALA A 152 -4.17 -5.19 17.78
C ALA A 152 -3.59 -6.24 16.82
N HIS A 153 -2.26 -6.23 16.65
CA HIS A 153 -1.58 -7.24 15.85
C HIS A 153 -1.77 -8.65 16.43
N ASP A 154 -1.56 -8.82 17.74
CA ASP A 154 -1.68 -10.10 18.41
C ASP A 154 -3.11 -10.62 18.41
N ASN A 155 -4.11 -9.75 18.61
CA ASN A 155 -5.52 -10.11 18.51
C ASN A 155 -5.88 -10.55 17.09
N TYR A 156 -5.41 -9.85 16.07
CA TYR A 156 -5.63 -10.26 14.69
C TYR A 156 -4.97 -11.60 14.37
N VAL A 157 -3.71 -11.79 14.80
CA VAL A 157 -3.04 -13.08 14.65
C VAL A 157 -3.82 -14.17 15.38
N ARG A 158 -4.25 -13.96 16.62
CA ARG A 158 -5.07 -14.94 17.37
C ARG A 158 -6.37 -15.28 16.65
N GLN A 159 -7.09 -14.27 16.14
CA GLN A 159 -8.32 -14.49 15.38
C GLN A 159 -8.07 -15.34 14.14
N ILE A 160 -7.00 -15.05 13.40
CA ILE A 160 -6.58 -15.87 12.28
C ILE A 160 -6.26 -17.30 12.76
N LEU A 161 -5.41 -17.45 13.77
CA LEU A 161 -4.96 -18.76 14.21
C LEU A 161 -6.08 -19.63 14.82
N ASN A 162 -7.12 -19.01 15.37
CA ASN A 162 -8.28 -19.66 15.97
C ASN A 162 -9.43 -19.90 14.98
N GLN A 163 -9.33 -19.44 13.74
CA GLN A 163 -10.21 -19.92 12.67
C GLN A 163 -9.78 -21.35 12.35
N GLU A 164 -10.67 -22.32 12.60
CA GLU A 164 -10.42 -23.73 12.29
C GLU A 164 -10.06 -23.88 10.81
N ASP A 165 -9.01 -24.66 10.59
CA ASP A 165 -8.29 -24.82 9.35
C ASP A 165 -9.13 -25.59 8.32
N GLU A 166 -9.66 -24.92 7.30
CA GLU A 166 -9.90 -25.59 6.00
C GLU A 166 -9.38 -24.83 4.77
N GLU A 167 -9.29 -23.48 4.76
CA GLU A 167 -9.00 -22.79 3.47
C GLU A 167 -7.79 -21.85 3.44
N ASN A 168 -7.13 -21.53 4.56
CA ASN A 168 -6.34 -20.30 4.61
C ASN A 168 -4.82 -20.52 4.82
N MET A 169 -4.10 -20.72 3.72
CA MET A 169 -2.66 -21.02 3.64
C MET A 169 -1.72 -19.93 4.24
N GLU A 170 -2.21 -18.73 4.53
CA GLU A 170 -1.43 -17.68 5.22
C GLU A 170 -1.33 -17.93 6.74
N ILE A 171 -2.35 -18.59 7.33
CA ILE A 171 -2.50 -18.90 8.75
C ILE A 171 -1.41 -19.88 9.20
N TYR A 172 -1.20 -20.92 8.40
CA TYR A 172 -0.18 -21.94 8.61
C TYR A 172 1.24 -21.34 8.71
N LYS A 173 1.55 -20.31 7.90
CA LYS A 173 2.88 -19.68 7.86
C LYS A 173 3.20 -18.86 9.12
N ILE A 174 2.19 -18.28 9.77
CA ILE A 174 2.36 -17.49 11.01
C ILE A 174 2.46 -18.40 12.24
N LYS A 175 1.60 -19.44 12.33
CA LYS A 175 1.64 -20.50 13.38
C LYS A 175 3.05 -21.11 13.50
N LYS A 176 3.64 -21.50 12.37
CA LYS A 176 4.96 -22.15 12.30
C LYS A 176 6.13 -21.25 12.74
N LYS A 177 6.07 -19.94 12.49
CA LYS A 177 7.14 -19.00 12.89
C LYS A 177 7.18 -18.74 14.39
N ARG A 178 6.04 -18.77 15.09
CA ARG A 178 5.97 -18.51 16.55
C ARG A 178 6.27 -19.75 17.39
N LEU A 179 5.84 -20.93 16.97
CA LEU A 179 6.19 -22.20 17.65
C LEU A 179 7.71 -22.46 17.66
N ASN A 180 8.42 -22.02 16.62
CA ASN A 180 9.86 -22.19 16.51
C ASN A 180 10.68 -21.04 17.14
N GLY A 181 10.02 -20.05 17.75
CA GLY A 181 10.62 -18.80 18.23
C GLY A 181 10.75 -18.65 19.75
N ASN A 182 10.52 -19.70 20.55
CA ASN A 182 10.77 -19.70 22.00
C ASN A 182 12.27 -19.79 22.34
N ILE A 183 13.06 -18.85 21.82
CA ILE A 183 14.40 -18.54 22.31
C ILE A 183 14.42 -17.06 22.67
N PHE A 184 13.92 -16.76 23.86
CA PHE A 184 14.47 -15.69 24.69
C PHE A 184 14.52 -16.25 26.13
N PRO A 185 15.70 -16.37 26.76
CA PRO A 185 15.81 -16.64 28.19
C PRO A 185 15.41 -15.36 28.98
N PRO A 186 15.18 -15.46 30.31
CA PRO A 186 14.50 -14.43 31.12
C PRO A 186 15.11 -13.02 31.07
#